data_AF-A0A527GC35-F1
#
_entry.id   AF-A0A527GC35-F1
#
_cell.length_a   1.000
_cell.length_b   1.000
_cell.length_c   1.000
_cell.angle_alpha   90.00
_cell.angle_beta   90.00
_cell.angle_gamma   90.00
#
_symmetry.space_group_name_H-M   'P 1'
#
loop_
_entity.id
_entity.type
_entity.pdbx_description
1 polymer ?
#
loop_
_entity_poly.entity_id
_entity_poly.type
_entity_poly.pdbx_seq_one_letter_code
_entity_poly.pdbx_strand_id
1 'polypeptide(L)'
;MAAIPEPLTLRAGALEVALVPRIGGSVSALRWRGIDLMRRISDDDREAGNVLGVAMFPMMPYANRIAGNTFEFRAKRWRVQPNNPPETINVHGSGWKHPWTVTETGDAQATLSLDIAA
;
A
#
# COMPACT_ATOMS: atom_id res chain seq x y z
N MET A 1 -0.72 -19.98 -8.13
CA MET A 1 -0.62 -18.67 -7.45
C MET A 1 -0.40 -18.95 -5.97
N ALA A 2 0.67 -18.42 -5.37
CA ALA A 2 0.89 -18.57 -3.93
C ALA A 2 -0.19 -17.78 -3.18
N ALA A 3 -0.95 -18.45 -2.31
CA ALA A 3 -1.99 -17.85 -1.49
C ALA A 3 -1.48 -16.53 -0.86
N ILE A 4 -2.32 -15.50 -0.87
CA ILE A 4 -2.02 -14.26 -0.16
C ILE A 4 -2.14 -14.59 1.33
N PRO A 5 -1.06 -14.40 2.11
CA PRO A 5 -1.08 -14.72 3.54
C PRO A 5 -2.19 -13.95 4.26
N GLU A 6 -2.66 -14.53 5.37
CA GLU A 6 -3.61 -13.87 6.26
C GLU A 6 -3.08 -12.49 6.72
N PRO A 7 -3.97 -11.50 6.94
CA PRO A 7 -3.57 -10.17 7.39
C PRO A 7 -2.82 -10.20 8.74
N LEU A 8 -1.77 -9.38 8.84
CA LEU A 8 -1.07 -9.15 10.10
C LEU A 8 -1.89 -8.20 10.97
N THR A 9 -2.39 -8.69 12.11
CA THR A 9 -3.24 -7.89 13.01
C THR A 9 -2.45 -7.36 14.20
N LEU A 10 -2.53 -6.05 14.42
CA LEU A 10 -1.94 -5.32 15.54
C LEU A 10 -3.04 -4.79 16.45
N ARG A 11 -2.77 -4.73 17.76
CA ARG A 11 -3.73 -4.30 18.78
C ARG A 11 -3.07 -3.36 19.80
N ALA A 12 -3.75 -2.26 20.10
CA ALA A 12 -3.35 -1.33 21.15
C ALA A 12 -4.59 -0.92 21.97
N GLY A 13 -4.81 -1.59 23.10
CA GLY A 13 -6.03 -1.42 23.89
C GLY A 13 -7.28 -1.79 23.07
N ALA A 14 -8.14 -0.80 22.83
CA ALA A 14 -9.38 -0.99 22.07
C ALA A 14 -9.22 -0.84 20.54
N LEU A 15 -8.03 -0.44 20.06
CA LEU A 15 -7.73 -0.29 18.64
C LEU A 15 -7.18 -1.59 18.06
N GLU A 16 -7.62 -1.92 16.85
CA GLU A 16 -7.14 -3.03 16.03
C GLU A 16 -6.85 -2.53 14.62
N VAL A 17 -5.67 -2.87 14.09
CA VAL A 17 -5.27 -2.58 12.71
C VAL A 17 -4.90 -3.90 12.04
N ALA A 18 -5.45 -4.15 10.85
CA ALA A 18 -5.02 -5.26 10.02
C ALA A 18 -4.18 -4.72 8.86
N LEU A 19 -3.01 -5.32 8.65
CA LEU A 19 -2.08 -5.00 7.57
C LEU A 19 -2.09 -6.13 6.54
N VAL A 20 -1.94 -5.76 5.28
CA VAL A 20 -1.76 -6.68 4.15
C VAL A 20 -0.44 -6.34 3.44
N PRO A 21 0.72 -6.73 4.00
CA PRO A 21 2.03 -6.33 3.48
C PRO A 21 2.22 -6.64 2.00
N ARG A 22 1.71 -7.79 1.53
CA ARG A 22 1.80 -8.18 0.11
C ARG A 22 0.91 -7.38 -0.83
N ILE A 23 -0.09 -6.67 -0.31
CA ILE A 23 -0.98 -5.80 -1.10
C ILE A 23 -0.55 -4.36 -0.86
N GLY A 24 0.55 -3.94 -1.49
CA GLY A 24 1.01 -2.55 -1.46
C GLY A 24 1.54 -2.05 -0.11
N GLY A 25 1.81 -2.92 0.87
CA GLY A 25 2.17 -2.49 2.22
C GLY A 25 1.01 -1.82 2.97
N SER A 26 -0.22 -2.24 2.67
CA SER A 26 -1.43 -1.48 3.00
C SER A 26 -2.06 -1.87 4.34
N VAL A 27 -2.91 -0.99 4.85
CA VAL A 27 -3.90 -1.29 5.90
C VAL A 27 -5.16 -1.85 5.25
N SER A 28 -5.60 -3.03 5.69
CA SER A 28 -6.85 -3.66 5.24
C SER A 28 -8.04 -3.34 6.13
N ALA A 29 -7.82 -2.95 7.38
CA ALA A 29 -8.86 -2.52 8.32
C ALA A 29 -8.28 -1.69 9.47
N LEU A 30 -9.08 -0.76 10.00
CA LEU A 30 -8.84 -0.08 11.27
C LEU A 30 -10.15 -0.12 12.07
N ARG A 31 -10.09 -0.59 13.32
CA ARG A 31 -11.26 -0.80 14.16
C ARG A 31 -11.05 -0.24 15.56
N TRP A 32 -12.12 0.24 16.18
CA TRP A 32 -12.16 0.63 17.58
C TRP A 32 -13.35 -0.03 18.27
N ARG A 33 -13.09 -0.85 19.29
CA ARG A 33 -14.12 -1.62 20.01
C ARG A 33 -15.01 -2.46 19.07
N GLY A 34 -14.41 -3.03 18.03
CA GLY A 34 -15.10 -3.83 17.02
C GLY A 34 -15.84 -3.03 15.93
N ILE A 35 -15.92 -1.70 16.06
CA ILE A 35 -16.50 -0.80 15.05
C ILE A 35 -15.43 -0.47 14.00
N ASP A 36 -15.75 -0.68 12.74
CA ASP A 36 -14.86 -0.37 11.63
C ASP A 36 -14.80 1.16 11.41
N LEU A 37 -13.63 1.74 11.64
CA LEU A 37 -13.38 3.18 11.44
C LEU A 37 -13.00 3.51 9.99
N MET A 38 -12.51 2.51 9.25
CA MET A 38 -12.18 2.59 7.84
C MET A 38 -12.81 1.42 7.08
N ARG A 39 -13.00 1.58 5.77
CA ARG A 39 -13.46 0.50 4.90
C ARG A 39 -12.58 -0.73 5.06
N ARG A 40 -13.18 -1.89 5.30
CA ARG A 40 -12.48 -3.18 5.27
C ARG A 40 -12.28 -3.65 3.84
N ILE A 41 -11.12 -4.24 3.56
CA ILE A 41 -10.92 -4.97 2.30
C ILE A 41 -11.94 -6.12 2.20
N SER A 42 -12.51 -6.32 1.02
CA SER A 42 -13.35 -7.50 0.74
C SER A 42 -12.49 -8.75 0.55
N ASP A 43 -13.08 -9.94 0.67
CA ASP A 43 -12.36 -11.18 0.35
C ASP A 43 -11.97 -11.24 -1.12
N ASP A 44 -12.84 -10.78 -2.02
CA ASP A 44 -12.56 -10.70 -3.47
C ASP A 44 -11.36 -9.78 -3.76
N ASP A 45 -11.33 -8.58 -3.17
CA ASP A 45 -10.20 -7.65 -3.34
C ASP A 45 -8.92 -8.22 -2.74
N ARG A 46 -9.03 -8.92 -1.60
CA ARG A 46 -7.88 -9.56 -0.96
C ARG A 46 -7.33 -10.68 -1.83
N GLU A 47 -8.17 -11.56 -2.35
CA GLU A 47 -7.77 -12.67 -3.23
C GLU A 47 -7.17 -12.16 -4.55
N ALA A 48 -7.75 -11.10 -5.11
CA ALA A 48 -7.24 -10.44 -6.31
C ALA A 48 -5.94 -9.64 -6.08
N GLY A 49 -5.55 -9.40 -4.83
CA GLY A 49 -4.45 -8.48 -4.49
C GLY A 49 -4.74 -7.03 -4.91
N ASN A 50 -6.03 -6.63 -4.91
CA ASN A 50 -6.47 -5.32 -5.35
C ASN A 50 -6.20 -4.26 -4.28
N VAL A 51 -5.08 -3.54 -4.45
CA VAL A 51 -4.71 -2.43 -3.56
C VAL A 51 -5.75 -1.29 -3.55
N LEU A 52 -6.58 -1.12 -4.58
CA LEU A 52 -7.64 -0.08 -4.57
C LEU A 52 -8.81 -0.43 -3.63
N GLY A 53 -8.91 -1.68 -3.18
CA GLY A 53 -9.91 -2.13 -2.20
C GLY A 53 -9.51 -1.92 -0.73
N VAL A 54 -8.25 -1.59 -0.45
CA VAL A 54 -7.72 -1.45 0.92
C VAL A 54 -8.24 -0.20 1.63
N ALA A 55 -8.02 -0.10 2.95
CA ALA A 55 -8.35 1.09 3.73
C ALA A 55 -7.37 2.25 3.47
N MET A 56 -6.07 1.93 3.44
CA MET A 56 -4.99 2.90 3.21
C MET A 56 -3.79 2.21 2.59
N PHE A 57 -3.14 2.84 1.61
CA PHE A 57 -1.87 2.40 1.04
C PHE A 57 -0.82 3.54 1.10
N PRO A 58 0.46 3.22 1.28
CA PRO A 58 1.54 4.20 1.25
C PRO A 58 1.79 4.73 -0.18
N MET A 59 1.99 6.05 -0.30
CA MET A 59 2.26 6.73 -1.57
C MET A 59 3.75 7.07 -1.68
N MET A 60 4.54 6.16 -2.26
CA MET A 60 6.00 6.26 -2.32
C MET A 60 6.50 6.04 -3.75
N PRO A 61 7.53 6.77 -4.22
CA PRO A 61 8.31 7.76 -3.47
C PRO A 61 7.70 9.18 -3.48
N TYR A 62 6.49 9.35 -4.02
CA TYR A 62 5.79 10.63 -4.04
C TYR A 62 4.27 10.42 -4.01
N ALA A 63 3.54 11.48 -3.65
CA ALA A 63 2.09 11.49 -3.64
C ALA A 63 1.51 12.26 -4.83
N ASN A 64 0.32 11.84 -5.26
CA ASN A 64 -0.46 12.42 -6.36
C ASN A 64 0.26 12.30 -7.71
N ARG A 65 0.14 13.29 -8.60
CA ARG A 65 0.52 13.20 -10.01
C ARG A 65 1.76 14.02 -10.33
N ILE A 66 2.54 13.55 -11.30
CA ILE A 66 3.56 14.35 -12.00
C ILE A 66 2.97 14.83 -13.32
N ALA A 67 2.81 16.15 -13.48
CA ALA A 67 2.27 16.73 -14.70
C ALA A 67 3.10 16.31 -15.93
N GLY A 68 2.43 15.83 -16.98
CA GLY A 68 3.08 15.37 -18.21
C GLY A 68 4.01 14.15 -18.01
N ASN A 69 3.93 13.45 -16.88
CA ASN A 69 4.79 12.31 -16.53
C ASN A 69 6.29 12.60 -16.65
N THR A 70 6.70 13.86 -16.55
CA THR A 70 8.05 14.30 -16.83
C THR A 70 8.45 15.37 -15.83
N PHE A 71 9.68 15.32 -15.34
CA PHE A 71 10.23 16.34 -14.46
C PHE A 71 11.75 16.48 -14.65
N GLU A 72 12.31 17.60 -14.21
CA GLU A 72 13.76 17.85 -14.27
C GLU A 72 14.36 17.79 -12.87
N PHE A 73 15.49 17.09 -12.76
CA PHE A 73 16.23 16.98 -11.50
C PHE A 73 17.71 16.73 -11.78
N ARG A 74 18.60 17.49 -11.12
CA ARG A 74 20.06 17.43 -11.30
C ARG A 74 20.50 17.47 -12.77
N ALA A 75 19.98 18.46 -13.50
CA ALA A 75 20.24 18.66 -14.94
C ALA A 75 19.87 17.47 -15.85
N LYS A 76 19.06 16.53 -15.36
CA LYS A 76 18.50 15.42 -16.14
C LYS A 76 16.99 15.51 -16.20
N ARG A 77 16.43 15.27 -17.38
CA ARG A 77 14.99 15.08 -17.57
C ARG A 77 14.62 13.62 -17.32
N TRP A 78 13.68 13.39 -16.43
CA TRP A 78 13.17 12.08 -16.05
C TRP A 78 11.75 11.91 -16.56
N ARG A 79 11.40 10.69 -16.95
CA ARG A 79 10.05 10.31 -17.39
C ARG A 79 9.57 9.11 -16.59
N VAL A 80 8.33 9.18 -16.11
CA VAL A 80 7.61 8.06 -15.49
C VAL A 80 6.57 7.50 -16.46
N GLN A 81 6.24 6.22 -16.34
CA GLN A 81 5.18 5.59 -17.14
C GLN A 81 3.85 5.62 -16.38
N PRO A 82 2.70 5.68 -17.04
CA PRO A 82 1.40 5.51 -16.37
C PRO A 82 1.36 4.18 -15.61
N ASN A 83 0.77 4.17 -14.41
CA ASN A 83 0.81 3.02 -13.50
C ASN A 83 -0.57 2.55 -13.00
N ASN A 84 -1.66 3.18 -13.45
CA ASN A 84 -3.00 2.84 -12.98
C ASN A 84 -4.06 2.99 -14.09
N PRO A 85 -4.14 2.06 -15.04
CA PRO A 85 -5.14 2.12 -16.11
C PRO A 85 -6.57 2.35 -15.57
N PRO A 86 -7.41 3.15 -16.24
CA PRO A 86 -7.18 3.81 -17.53
C PRO A 86 -6.47 5.17 -17.43
N GLU A 87 -6.00 5.58 -16.25
CA GLU A 87 -5.31 6.86 -16.06
C GLU A 87 -4.01 6.90 -16.88
N THR A 88 -3.78 8.05 -17.52
CA THR A 88 -2.62 8.28 -18.40
C THR A 88 -1.50 9.03 -17.68
N ILE A 89 -1.75 9.54 -16.48
CA ILE A 89 -0.75 10.18 -15.62
C ILE A 89 -0.34 9.23 -14.48
N ASN A 90 0.96 9.06 -14.24
CA ASN A 90 1.45 8.29 -13.11
C ASN A 90 0.97 8.94 -11.80
N VAL A 91 0.47 8.10 -10.90
CA VAL A 91 -0.11 8.55 -9.63
C VAL A 91 0.49 7.79 -8.45
N HIS A 92 0.80 8.52 -7.38
CA HIS A 92 1.23 7.99 -6.08
C HIS A 92 2.53 7.16 -6.09
N GLY A 93 3.36 7.33 -7.11
CA GLY A 93 4.57 6.53 -7.28
C GLY A 93 4.27 5.04 -7.47
N SER A 94 5.22 4.17 -7.14
CA SER A 94 5.10 2.72 -7.37
C SER A 94 4.91 1.91 -6.08
N GLY A 95 5.15 2.48 -4.90
CA GLY A 95 5.22 1.70 -3.65
C GLY A 95 3.97 0.88 -3.34
N TRP A 96 2.79 1.46 -3.58
CA TRP A 96 1.49 0.82 -3.43
C TRP A 96 1.22 -0.33 -4.43
N LYS A 97 2.04 -0.49 -5.46
CA LYS A 97 1.92 -1.57 -6.46
C LYS A 97 2.83 -2.78 -6.16
N HIS A 98 3.68 -2.70 -5.14
CA HIS A 98 4.63 -3.76 -4.82
C HIS A 98 4.27 -4.46 -3.51
N PRO A 99 4.64 -5.75 -3.35
CA PRO A 99 4.59 -6.40 -2.05
C PRO A 99 5.70 -5.84 -1.14
N TRP A 100 5.38 -5.65 0.13
CA TRP A 100 6.31 -5.20 1.16
C TRP A 100 6.67 -6.37 2.07
N THR A 101 7.87 -6.29 2.64
CA THR A 101 8.39 -7.27 3.60
C THR A 101 8.16 -6.76 5.02
N VAL A 102 7.62 -7.59 5.90
CA VAL A 102 7.60 -7.29 7.35
C VAL A 102 8.99 -7.57 7.90
N THR A 103 9.67 -6.56 8.41
CA THR A 103 11.01 -6.69 8.99
C THR A 103 10.96 -6.85 10.50
N GLU A 104 9.94 -6.29 11.14
CA GLU A 104 9.72 -6.39 12.59
C GLU A 104 8.23 -6.44 12.88
N THR A 105 7.85 -7.19 13.91
CA THR A 105 6.46 -7.28 14.36
C THR A 105 6.40 -7.45 15.87
N GLY A 106 5.36 -6.88 16.48
CA GLY A 106 4.98 -7.11 17.86
C GLY A 106 3.47 -6.94 18.02
N ASP A 107 2.98 -6.90 19.25
CA ASP A 107 1.54 -6.87 19.51
C ASP A 107 0.85 -5.60 18.98
N ALA A 108 1.52 -4.45 19.09
CA ALA A 108 0.94 -3.13 18.80
C ALA A 108 1.67 -2.36 17.68
N GLN A 109 2.70 -2.94 17.07
CA GLN A 109 3.53 -2.28 16.05
C GLN A 109 4.10 -3.30 15.06
N ALA A 110 4.36 -2.84 13.84
CA ALA A 110 5.12 -3.57 12.83
C ALA A 110 5.91 -2.59 11.95
N THR A 111 7.06 -3.05 11.47
CA THR A 111 7.90 -2.33 10.50
C THR A 111 7.85 -3.07 9.18
N LEU A 112 7.53 -2.36 8.09
CA LEU A 112 7.52 -2.89 6.73
C LEU A 112 8.59 -2.18 5.90
N SER A 113 9.30 -2.93 5.06
CA SER A 113 10.26 -2.40 4.09
C SER A 113 9.81 -2.70 2.65
N LEU A 114 10.18 -1.80 1.75
CA LEU A 114 10.09 -2.00 0.31
C LEU A 114 11.45 -1.70 -0.32
N ASP A 115 12.05 -2.75 -0.88
CA ASP A 115 13.27 -2.63 -1.67
C ASP A 115 12.90 -2.68 -3.15
N ILE A 116 13.27 -1.64 -3.89
CA ILE A 116 13.10 -1.57 -5.35
C ILE A 116 14.49 -1.61 -5.98
N ALA A 117 14.75 -2.62 -6.80
CA ALA A 117 15.99 -2.70 -7.57
C ALA A 117 16.10 -1.51 -8.54
N ALA A 118 17.31 -0.98 -8.68
CA ALA A 118 17.64 0.16 -9.55
C ALA A 118 17.55 -0.18 -11.04
#